data_AF-A0A9X3TBF8-F1
#
_entry.id   AF-A0A9X3TBF8-F1
#
_cell.length_a   1.000
_cell.length_b   1.000
_cell.length_c   1.000
_cell.angle_alpha   90.00
_cell.angle_beta   90.00
_cell.angle_gamma   90.00
#
_symmetry.space_group_name_H-M   'P 1'
#
loop_
_entity.id
_entity.type
_entity.pdbx_description
1 polymer ?
#
loop_
_entity_poly.entity_id
_entity_poly.type
_entity_poly.pdbx_seq_one_letter_code
_entity_poly.pdbx_strand_id
1 'polypeptide(L)'
;MCANFKPIKKIHANQLELFEPTFEYKMDIFPSDDCPLILSNENELEWRKAKFGMLPPYAKEIAFKYATYNARTETVQQKRSFKHAWLNDQFALIPVEAIYEPKYVNGKAHWYGIFRQDGQPFTLAAIFEETLIDGQKIRSMSLLTINADHHPFMKQFHKPDDEKRSVIVIPDNLRNDWLNCTHSEAKDFFLDMPANEFASMPKAEMKNYN
;
A
#
# COMPACT_ATOMS: atom_id res chain seq x y z
N MET A 1 -5.58 2.26 -10.06
CA MET A 1 -4.63 2.27 -8.91
C MET A 1 -5.38 1.80 -7.67
N CYS A 2 -4.72 1.11 -6.74
CA CYS A 2 -5.35 0.51 -5.57
C CYS A 2 -5.88 1.58 -4.60
N ALA A 3 -7.20 1.72 -4.51
CA ALA A 3 -7.85 2.68 -3.61
C ALA A 3 -8.50 2.01 -2.40
N ASN A 4 -8.42 0.69 -2.27
CA ASN A 4 -9.09 -0.02 -1.19
C ASN A 4 -8.34 -1.30 -0.83
N PHE A 5 -8.16 -1.56 0.46
CA PHE A 5 -7.55 -2.78 0.95
C PHE A 5 -8.15 -3.21 2.28
N LYS A 6 -7.99 -4.50 2.60
CA LYS A 6 -8.25 -5.08 3.92
C LYS A 6 -6.90 -5.15 4.64
N PRO A 7 -6.65 -4.32 5.67
CA PRO A 7 -5.39 -4.39 6.41
C PRO A 7 -5.30 -5.73 7.13
N ILE A 8 -4.08 -6.07 7.56
CA ILE A 8 -3.82 -7.26 8.38
C ILE A 8 -4.74 -7.32 9.61
N LYS A 9 -5.27 -8.51 9.92
CA LYS A 9 -5.96 -8.76 11.19
C LYS A 9 -4.94 -8.68 12.32
N LYS A 10 -5.28 -8.08 13.47
CA LYS A 10 -4.33 -7.97 14.61
C LYS A 10 -3.73 -9.31 15.00
N ILE A 11 -4.57 -10.36 15.05
CA ILE A 11 -4.18 -11.73 15.37
C ILE A 11 -3.17 -12.36 14.39
N HIS A 12 -3.02 -11.79 13.19
CA HIS A 12 -2.08 -12.25 12.17
C HIS A 12 -0.73 -11.49 12.24
N ALA A 13 -0.56 -10.53 13.15
CA ALA A 13 0.70 -9.80 13.31
C ALA A 13 1.89 -10.73 13.56
N ASN A 14 1.67 -11.85 14.25
CA ASN A 14 2.69 -12.88 14.50
C ASN A 14 3.21 -13.55 13.21
N GLN A 15 2.43 -13.59 12.14
CA GLN A 15 2.86 -14.08 10.82
C GLN A 15 3.84 -13.10 10.15
N LEU A 16 3.95 -11.88 10.67
CA LEU A 16 4.98 -10.90 10.34
C LEU A 16 6.06 -10.78 11.42
N GLU A 17 6.13 -11.73 12.35
CA GLU A 17 7.07 -11.72 13.49
C GLU A 17 6.90 -10.48 14.41
N LEU A 18 5.70 -9.91 14.43
CA LEU A 18 5.35 -8.72 15.22
C LEU A 18 4.32 -9.05 16.30
N PHE A 19 4.38 -8.31 17.42
CA PHE A 19 3.26 -8.24 18.36
C PHE A 19 2.07 -7.53 17.74
N GLU A 20 0.88 -7.73 18.30
CA GLU A 20 -0.32 -7.03 17.82
C GLU A 20 -0.19 -5.50 17.98
N PRO A 21 -0.69 -4.71 17.02
CA PRO A 21 -0.72 -3.26 17.15
C PRO A 21 -1.68 -2.82 18.26
N THR A 22 -1.25 -1.85 19.07
CA THR A 22 -2.00 -1.34 20.25
C THR A 22 -3.09 -0.32 19.91
N PHE A 23 -3.35 -0.08 18.62
CA PHE A 23 -4.34 0.89 18.15
C PHE A 23 -5.37 0.25 17.23
N GLU A 24 -6.54 0.88 17.13
CA GLU A 24 -7.61 0.44 16.25
C GLU A 24 -7.48 1.00 14.82
N TYR A 25 -7.97 0.21 13.86
CA TYR A 25 -8.13 0.55 12.45
C TYR A 25 -9.28 -0.25 11.85
N LYS A 26 -9.86 0.23 10.74
CA LYS A 26 -10.97 -0.44 10.06
C LYS A 26 -10.46 -1.65 9.27
N MET A 27 -11.32 -2.65 9.05
CA MET A 27 -10.99 -3.80 8.18
C MET A 27 -11.38 -3.60 6.70
N ASP A 28 -11.84 -2.41 6.33
CA ASP A 28 -12.07 -1.99 4.95
C ASP A 28 -11.59 -0.54 4.83
N ILE A 29 -10.36 -0.36 4.33
CA ILE A 29 -9.65 0.92 4.31
C ILE A 29 -9.81 1.60 2.96
N PHE A 30 -10.21 2.87 2.97
CA PHE A 30 -10.31 3.75 1.81
C PHE A 30 -9.41 4.98 1.97
N PRO A 31 -9.19 5.78 0.92
CA PRO A 31 -8.39 7.00 1.05
C PRO A 31 -8.98 7.89 2.14
N SER A 32 -8.11 8.56 2.90
CA SER A 32 -8.36 9.33 4.14
C SER A 32 -8.55 8.55 5.44
N ASP A 33 -8.77 7.23 5.38
CA ASP A 33 -8.84 6.41 6.60
C ASP A 33 -7.47 6.27 7.28
N ASP A 34 -7.50 5.99 8.58
CA ASP A 34 -6.33 5.55 9.34
C ASP A 34 -6.07 4.06 9.11
N CYS A 35 -4.82 3.71 8.82
CA CYS A 35 -4.38 2.35 8.56
C CYS A 35 -3.11 2.00 9.36
N PRO A 36 -2.86 0.69 9.60
CA PRO A 36 -1.60 0.25 10.17
C PRO A 36 -0.48 0.32 9.12
N LEU A 37 0.69 0.72 9.58
CA LEU A 37 1.89 0.91 8.79
C LEU A 37 3.08 0.40 9.61
N ILE A 38 4.04 -0.28 8.97
CA ILE A 38 5.27 -0.75 9.60
C ILE A 38 6.43 0.13 9.12
N LEU A 39 7.22 0.62 10.07
CA LEU A 39 8.51 1.29 9.84
C LEU A 39 9.65 0.44 10.40
N SER A 40 10.87 0.75 9.98
CA SER A 40 12.09 0.33 10.68
C SER A 40 12.56 1.47 11.59
N ASN A 41 12.88 1.15 12.84
CA ASN A 41 13.61 2.02 13.75
C ASN A 41 14.79 1.22 14.33
N GLU A 42 16.02 1.61 13.99
CA GLU A 42 17.24 0.87 14.42
C GLU A 42 17.22 -0.63 14.06
N ASN A 43 16.64 -0.98 12.90
CA ASN A 43 16.37 -2.36 12.43
C ASN A 43 15.31 -3.13 13.23
N GLU A 44 14.58 -2.48 14.11
CA GLU A 44 13.39 -3.05 14.74
C GLU A 44 12.13 -2.61 13.99
N LEU A 45 11.25 -3.57 13.71
CA LEU A 45 9.97 -3.31 13.06
C LEU A 45 8.99 -2.68 14.06
N GLU A 46 8.38 -1.57 13.66
CA GLU A 46 7.51 -0.80 14.56
C GLU A 46 6.18 -0.44 13.92
N TRP A 47 5.10 -0.69 14.67
CA TRP A 47 3.76 -0.27 14.29
C TRP A 47 3.58 1.24 14.39
N ARG A 48 3.00 1.81 13.33
CA ARG A 48 2.54 3.19 13.27
C ARG A 48 1.14 3.25 12.67
N LYS A 49 0.40 4.28 13.09
CA LYS A 49 -0.83 4.69 12.43
C LYS A 49 -0.49 5.75 11.39
N ALA A 50 -1.10 5.65 10.21
CA ALA A 50 -0.96 6.63 9.14
C ALA A 50 -2.29 6.84 8.39
N LYS A 51 -2.48 8.05 7.86
CA LYS A 51 -3.57 8.36 6.92
C LYS A 51 -3.26 7.80 5.53
N PHE A 52 -4.21 7.10 4.91
CA PHE A 52 -4.07 6.59 3.54
C PHE A 52 -4.31 7.71 2.51
N GLY A 53 -3.24 8.25 1.94
CA GLY A 53 -3.27 9.47 1.14
C GLY A 53 -2.19 10.43 1.62
N MET A 54 -1.19 10.72 0.79
CA MET A 54 -0.07 11.56 1.21
C MET A 54 -0.48 13.01 1.40
N LEU A 55 -0.14 13.58 2.55
CA LEU A 55 -0.13 15.01 2.81
C LEU A 55 1.30 15.53 2.55
N PRO A 56 1.49 16.56 1.71
CA PRO A 56 2.81 17.15 1.55
C PRO A 56 3.28 17.80 2.86
N PRO A 57 4.59 17.99 3.05
CA PRO A 57 5.15 18.55 4.30
C PRO A 57 4.71 20.00 4.58
N TYR A 58 4.18 20.70 3.58
CA TYR A 58 3.67 22.07 3.68
C TYR A 58 2.14 22.15 3.83
N ALA A 59 1.44 21.03 4.01
CA ALA A 59 -0.01 21.05 4.20
C ALA A 59 -0.38 21.79 5.50
N LYS A 60 -1.42 22.62 5.43
CA LYS A 60 -1.95 23.40 6.57
C LYS A 60 -3.23 22.82 7.16
N GLU A 61 -3.81 21.83 6.49
CA GLU A 61 -5.06 21.17 6.86
C GLU A 61 -5.00 19.72 6.38
N ILE A 62 -5.73 18.83 7.07
CA ILE A 62 -5.90 17.45 6.63
C ILE A 62 -6.94 17.44 5.51
N ALA A 63 -6.48 17.64 4.27
CA ALA A 63 -7.34 17.65 3.09
C ALA A 63 -6.75 16.82 1.94
N PHE A 64 -7.49 15.81 1.51
CA PHE A 64 -7.10 14.91 0.42
C PHE A 64 -7.72 15.38 -0.90
N LYS A 65 -7.36 16.60 -1.33
CA LYS A 65 -7.90 17.23 -2.56
C LYS A 65 -7.46 16.53 -3.85
N TYR A 66 -6.39 15.73 -3.76
CA TYR A 66 -5.81 15.01 -4.88
C TYR A 66 -5.70 13.52 -4.55
N ALA A 67 -5.64 12.67 -5.59
CA ALA A 67 -5.45 11.23 -5.46
C ALA A 67 -4.00 10.87 -5.08
N THR A 68 -3.54 11.24 -3.89
CA THR A 68 -2.18 11.01 -3.38
C THR A 68 -2.04 9.70 -2.60
N TYR A 69 -3.04 8.81 -2.66
CA TYR A 69 -3.02 7.51 -2.01
C TYR A 69 -2.20 6.46 -2.79
N ASN A 70 -1.86 6.72 -4.06
CA ASN A 70 -0.82 5.98 -4.78
C ASN A 70 0.22 6.93 -5.39
N ALA A 71 1.47 6.50 -5.35
CA ALA A 71 2.60 7.13 -6.01
C ALA A 71 3.11 6.21 -7.13
N ARG A 72 3.22 6.75 -8.35
CA ARG A 72 3.80 6.04 -9.49
C ARG A 72 5.32 6.09 -9.39
N THR A 73 5.98 4.94 -9.38
CA THR A 73 7.44 4.84 -9.24
C THR A 73 8.20 5.62 -10.31
N GLU A 74 7.64 5.76 -11.52
CA GLU A 74 8.25 6.50 -12.63
C GLU A 74 8.33 8.02 -12.37
N THR A 75 7.47 8.56 -11.50
CA THR A 75 7.35 10.01 -11.25
C THR A 75 7.48 10.41 -9.78
N VAL A 76 7.65 9.44 -8.88
CA VAL A 76 7.68 9.66 -7.43
C VAL A 76 8.73 10.69 -7.00
N GLN A 77 9.91 10.67 -7.62
CA GLN A 77 11.00 11.62 -7.35
C GLN A 77 10.72 13.06 -7.86
N GLN A 78 9.73 13.24 -8.74
CA GLN A 78 9.45 14.51 -9.42
C GLN A 78 8.22 15.22 -8.84
N LYS A 79 7.20 14.44 -8.45
CA LYS A 79 5.91 14.98 -7.99
C LYS A 79 6.07 15.60 -6.60
N ARG A 80 5.65 16.87 -6.46
CA ARG A 80 5.74 17.64 -5.21
C ARG A 80 5.12 16.93 -4.00
N SER A 81 4.05 16.16 -4.22
CA SER A 81 3.38 15.40 -3.16
C SER A 81 4.21 14.26 -2.57
N PHE A 82 5.20 13.75 -3.30
CA PHE A 82 5.94 12.52 -2.92
C PHE A 82 7.45 12.73 -2.85
N LYS A 83 7.98 13.75 -3.55
CA LYS A 83 9.42 13.98 -3.71
C LYS A 83 10.16 14.08 -2.37
N HIS A 84 9.57 14.74 -1.37
CA HIS A 84 10.21 14.88 -0.06
C HIS A 84 10.37 13.52 0.63
N ALA A 85 9.26 12.79 0.82
CA ALA A 85 9.27 11.43 1.34
C ALA A 85 10.26 10.52 0.60
N TRP A 86 10.25 10.56 -0.74
CA TRP A 86 11.15 9.76 -1.56
C TRP A 86 12.62 10.10 -1.32
N LEU A 87 13.00 11.38 -1.35
CA LEU A 87 14.42 11.78 -1.22
C LEU A 87 14.99 11.63 0.20
N ASN A 88 14.13 11.48 1.21
CA ASN A 88 14.53 11.23 2.60
C ASN A 88 14.37 9.75 2.99
N ASP A 89 14.28 8.84 2.01
CA ASP A 89 14.23 7.39 2.23
C ASP A 89 13.09 6.96 3.18
N GLN A 90 11.96 7.68 3.15
CA GLN A 90 10.82 7.45 4.03
C GLN A 90 9.98 6.27 3.54
N PHE A 91 10.56 5.07 3.57
CA PHE A 91 9.94 3.82 3.16
C PHE A 91 9.15 3.17 4.29
N ALA A 92 8.08 2.49 3.91
CA ALA A 92 7.17 1.82 4.82
C ALA A 92 6.59 0.55 4.20
N LEU A 93 6.10 -0.35 5.04
CA LEU A 93 5.30 -1.50 4.62
C LEU A 93 3.85 -1.32 5.08
N ILE A 94 2.91 -1.64 4.18
CA ILE A 94 1.49 -1.71 4.51
C ILE A 94 1.07 -3.19 4.53
N PRO A 95 0.87 -3.79 5.71
CA PRO A 95 0.46 -5.18 5.82
C PRO A 95 -1.03 -5.33 5.58
N VAL A 96 -1.39 -6.25 4.68
CA VAL A 96 -2.76 -6.45 4.20
C VAL A 96 -3.11 -7.94 4.15
N GLU A 97 -4.39 -8.24 4.33
CA GLU A 97 -4.98 -9.55 4.01
C GLU A 97 -5.34 -9.64 2.52
N ALA A 98 -5.74 -8.49 1.95
CA ALA A 98 -6.16 -8.39 0.56
C ALA A 98 -6.12 -6.93 0.09
N ILE A 99 -5.92 -6.75 -1.21
CA ILE A 99 -6.23 -5.49 -1.91
C ILE A 99 -7.51 -5.66 -2.72
N TYR A 100 -8.18 -4.56 -3.03
CA TYR A 100 -9.39 -4.57 -3.83
C TYR A 100 -9.22 -3.73 -5.09
N GLU A 101 -9.49 -4.34 -6.23
CA GLU A 101 -9.36 -3.70 -7.54
C GLU A 101 -10.61 -3.93 -8.39
N PRO A 102 -11.05 -2.92 -9.17
CA PRO A 102 -12.18 -3.10 -10.07
C PRO A 102 -11.74 -3.91 -11.29
N LYS A 103 -12.50 -4.94 -11.64
CA LYS A 103 -12.44 -5.67 -12.91
C LYS A 103 -13.64 -5.28 -13.75
N TYR A 104 -13.41 -4.93 -15.02
CA TYR A 104 -14.49 -4.54 -15.93
C TYR A 104 -15.00 -5.73 -16.72
N VAL A 105 -16.28 -6.08 -16.53
CA VAL A 105 -16.98 -7.17 -17.24
C VAL A 105 -18.16 -6.55 -17.96
N ASN A 106 -18.24 -6.74 -19.28
CA ASN A 106 -19.29 -6.15 -20.13
C ASN A 106 -19.48 -4.64 -19.90
N GLY A 107 -18.37 -3.90 -19.77
CA GLY A 107 -18.36 -2.45 -19.57
C GLY A 107 -18.72 -1.96 -18.16
N LYS A 108 -19.00 -2.85 -17.21
CA LYS A 108 -19.35 -2.50 -15.82
C LYS A 108 -18.23 -2.87 -14.86
N ALA A 109 -18.02 -2.02 -13.84
CA ALA A 109 -17.04 -2.26 -12.79
C ALA A 109 -17.59 -3.29 -11.79
N HIS A 110 -16.81 -4.34 -11.53
CA HIS A 110 -17.03 -5.32 -10.48
C HIS A 110 -15.81 -5.31 -9.56
N TRP A 111 -16.00 -5.13 -8.25
CA TRP A 111 -14.90 -5.14 -7.30
C TRP A 111 -14.47 -6.56 -6.99
N TYR A 112 -13.16 -6.82 -7.09
CA TYR A 112 -12.54 -8.10 -6.75
C TYR A 112 -11.58 -7.91 -5.59
N GLY A 113 -11.54 -8.86 -4.66
CA GLY A 113 -10.45 -9.00 -3.70
C GLY A 113 -9.32 -9.79 -4.34
N ILE A 114 -8.09 -9.38 -4.08
CA ILE A 114 -6.85 -10.03 -4.50
C ILE A 114 -6.07 -10.35 -3.23
N PHE A 115 -5.71 -11.63 -3.05
CA PHE A 115 -5.15 -12.17 -1.81
C PHE A 115 -4.20 -13.33 -2.11
N ARG A 116 -3.32 -13.68 -1.15
CA ARG A 116 -2.44 -14.83 -1.29
C ARG A 116 -3.22 -16.15 -1.19
N GLN A 117 -2.91 -17.09 -2.07
CA GLN A 117 -3.56 -18.41 -2.12
C GLN A 117 -3.27 -19.26 -0.88
N ASP A 118 -2.17 -19.02 -0.18
CA ASP A 118 -1.80 -19.70 1.06
C ASP A 118 -2.52 -19.12 2.31
N GLY A 119 -3.35 -18.09 2.14
CA GLY A 119 -4.09 -17.44 3.23
C GLY A 119 -3.23 -16.55 4.13
N GLN A 120 -1.94 -16.36 3.81
CA GLN A 120 -1.06 -15.49 4.59
C GLN A 120 -1.29 -14.00 4.25
N PRO A 121 -1.07 -13.08 5.19
CA PRO A 121 -0.98 -11.67 4.91
C PRO A 121 0.27 -11.38 4.08
N PHE A 122 0.28 -10.21 3.44
CA PHE A 122 1.41 -9.74 2.65
C PHE A 122 1.63 -8.26 2.85
N THR A 123 2.82 -7.79 2.46
CA THR A 123 3.25 -6.41 2.70
C THR A 123 3.40 -5.66 1.38
N LEU A 124 2.79 -4.48 1.31
CA LEU A 124 2.89 -3.59 0.16
C LEU A 124 3.98 -2.54 0.38
N ALA A 125 4.72 -2.20 -0.67
CA ALA A 125 5.67 -1.10 -0.66
C ALA A 125 4.94 0.24 -0.57
N ALA A 126 5.34 1.09 0.37
CA ALA A 126 4.80 2.43 0.53
C ALA A 126 5.89 3.44 0.88
N ILE A 127 5.56 4.70 0.70
CA ILE A 127 6.29 5.83 1.28
C ILE A 127 5.40 6.55 2.29
N PHE A 128 6.01 7.22 3.27
CA PHE A 128 5.29 8.00 4.27
C PHE A 128 5.81 9.43 4.39
N GLU A 129 4.99 10.32 4.94
CA GLU A 129 5.35 11.69 5.29
C GLU A 129 4.83 12.00 6.70
N GLU A 130 5.59 12.84 7.43
CA GLU A 130 5.17 13.41 8.70
C GLU A 130 4.99 14.91 8.58
N THR A 131 3.74 15.38 8.56
CA THR A 131 3.41 16.79 8.42
C THR A 131 2.93 17.36 9.75
N LEU A 132 3.43 18.53 10.14
CA LEU A 132 2.95 19.26 11.32
C LEU A 132 1.73 20.12 10.93
N ILE A 133 0.57 19.84 11.51
CA ILE A 133 -0.68 20.59 11.31
C ILE A 133 -1.19 20.98 12.69
N ASP A 134 -1.34 22.29 12.94
CA ASP A 134 -1.79 22.85 14.22
C ASP A 134 -1.01 22.30 15.44
N GLY A 135 0.30 22.13 15.29
CA GLY A 135 1.19 21.59 16.33
C GLY A 135 1.10 20.06 16.51
N GLN A 136 0.27 19.37 15.74
CA GLN A 136 0.13 17.91 15.76
C GLN A 136 0.87 17.28 14.59
N LYS A 137 1.68 16.26 14.86
CA LYS A 137 2.36 15.48 13.83
C LYS A 137 1.36 14.49 13.23
N ILE A 138 1.05 14.68 11.95
CA ILE A 138 0.18 13.81 11.17
C ILE A 138 1.04 12.95 10.24
N ARG A 139 1.01 11.63 10.45
CA ARG A 139 1.63 10.68 9.53
C ARG A 139 0.67 10.31 8.43
N SER A 140 1.13 10.37 7.20
CA SER A 140 0.36 10.00 6.01
C SER A 140 1.20 9.12 5.10
N MET A 141 0.56 8.35 4.23
CA MET A 141 1.27 7.38 3.38
C MET A 141 0.69 7.30 1.97
N SER A 142 1.51 6.78 1.05
CA SER A 142 1.12 6.46 -0.33
C SER A 142 1.66 5.09 -0.71
N LEU A 143 0.82 4.25 -1.31
CA LEU A 143 1.26 2.98 -1.89
C LEU A 143 2.10 3.26 -3.14
N LEU A 144 3.23 2.57 -3.29
CA LEU A 144 3.98 2.61 -4.54
C LEU A 144 3.35 1.67 -5.56
N THR A 145 3.28 2.15 -6.80
CA THR A 145 2.73 1.39 -7.92
C THR A 145 3.66 1.37 -9.11
N ILE A 146 3.65 0.27 -9.84
CA ILE A 146 4.35 0.04 -11.12
C ILE A 146 3.35 -0.18 -12.26
N ASN A 147 3.81 -0.04 -13.51
CA ASN A 147 3.00 -0.39 -14.68
C ASN A 147 2.69 -1.90 -14.66
N ALA A 148 1.50 -2.28 -15.09
CA ALA A 148 1.03 -3.66 -15.11
C ALA A 148 0.36 -4.04 -16.43
N ASP A 149 0.61 -3.31 -17.52
CA ASP A 149 -0.04 -3.55 -18.82
C ASP A 149 0.30 -4.94 -19.37
N HIS A 150 1.52 -5.40 -19.10
CA HIS A 150 2.02 -6.72 -19.53
C HIS A 150 1.97 -7.79 -18.44
N HIS A 151 1.57 -7.44 -17.22
CA HIS A 151 1.54 -8.36 -16.09
C HIS A 151 0.47 -9.46 -16.30
N PRO A 152 0.79 -10.76 -16.21
CA PRO A 152 -0.13 -11.84 -16.58
C PRO A 152 -1.43 -11.85 -15.77
N PHE A 153 -1.37 -11.52 -14.47
CA PHE A 153 -2.52 -11.43 -13.59
C PHE A 153 -3.11 -10.01 -13.45
N MET A 154 -2.31 -9.01 -13.06
CA MET A 154 -2.81 -7.67 -12.72
C MET A 154 -3.39 -6.88 -13.90
N LYS A 155 -3.01 -7.19 -15.14
CA LYS A 155 -3.54 -6.49 -16.33
C LYS A 155 -5.05 -6.59 -16.53
N GLN A 156 -5.70 -7.54 -15.85
CA GLN A 156 -7.14 -7.75 -15.93
C GLN A 156 -7.98 -6.76 -15.10
N PHE A 157 -7.34 -5.97 -14.23
CA PHE A 157 -8.01 -4.99 -13.36
C PHE A 157 -7.92 -3.57 -13.93
N HIS A 158 -8.57 -2.60 -13.27
CA HIS A 158 -8.77 -1.22 -13.73
C HIS A 158 -9.66 -1.09 -14.99
N LYS A 159 -10.05 0.14 -15.32
CA LYS A 159 -10.81 0.45 -16.54
C LYS A 159 -10.04 -0.01 -17.79
N PRO A 160 -10.72 -0.48 -18.85
CA PRO A 160 -10.05 -0.98 -20.06
C PRO A 160 -9.06 0.00 -20.70
N ASP A 161 -9.44 1.28 -20.79
CA ASP A 161 -8.65 2.31 -21.47
C ASP A 161 -7.64 3.04 -20.56
N ASP A 162 -7.63 2.70 -19.27
CA ASP A 162 -6.65 3.23 -18.32
C ASP A 162 -5.39 2.36 -18.34
N GLU A 163 -4.22 3.00 -18.26
CA GLU A 163 -2.95 2.33 -17.94
C GLU A 163 -3.12 1.42 -16.71
N LYS A 164 -2.71 0.16 -16.85
CA LYS A 164 -2.80 -0.81 -15.76
C LYS A 164 -1.70 -0.55 -14.75
N ARG A 165 -2.05 -0.56 -13.48
CA ARG A 165 -1.11 -0.37 -12.37
C ARG A 165 -1.23 -1.53 -11.39
N SER A 166 -0.10 -1.98 -10.86
CA SER A 166 -0.05 -2.88 -9.71
C SER A 166 0.58 -2.16 -8.52
N VAL A 167 0.15 -2.51 -7.32
CA VAL A 167 0.95 -2.28 -6.12
C VAL A 167 2.20 -3.18 -6.18
N ILE A 168 3.25 -2.78 -5.48
CA ILE A 168 4.44 -3.61 -5.28
C ILE A 168 4.23 -4.44 -4.01
N VAL A 169 4.33 -5.77 -4.13
CA VAL A 169 4.37 -6.67 -2.98
C VAL A 169 5.84 -6.89 -2.61
N ILE A 170 6.20 -6.56 -1.37
CA ILE A 170 7.55 -6.81 -0.84
C ILE A 170 7.58 -8.23 -0.25
N PRO A 171 8.42 -9.14 -0.78
CA PRO A 171 8.61 -10.48 -0.22
C PRO A 171 9.13 -10.44 1.21
N ASP A 172 8.79 -11.46 1.97
CA ASP A 172 9.08 -11.58 3.40
C ASP A 172 10.57 -11.39 3.72
N ASN A 173 11.43 -12.02 2.92
CA ASN A 173 12.88 -11.94 3.07
C ASN A 173 13.50 -10.60 2.65
N LEU A 174 12.72 -9.69 2.05
CA LEU A 174 13.17 -8.37 1.59
C LEU A 174 12.54 -7.21 2.37
N ARG A 175 11.70 -7.51 3.37
CA ARG A 175 10.99 -6.49 4.17
C ARG A 175 11.95 -5.54 4.89
N ASN A 176 12.97 -6.08 5.55
CA ASN A 176 13.96 -5.27 6.27
C ASN A 176 14.82 -4.46 5.29
N ASP A 177 15.25 -5.07 4.18
CA ASP A 177 16.05 -4.38 3.17
C ASP A 177 15.27 -3.22 2.55
N TRP A 178 13.98 -3.42 2.24
CA TRP A 178 13.10 -2.35 1.74
C TRP A 178 12.99 -1.18 2.73
N LEU A 179 12.76 -1.46 4.01
CA LEU A 179 12.58 -0.43 5.04
C LEU A 179 13.85 0.36 5.36
N ASN A 180 15.03 -0.17 5.01
CA ASN A 180 16.32 0.45 5.31
C ASN A 180 17.13 0.81 4.04
N CYS A 181 16.56 0.62 2.84
CA CYS A 181 17.22 1.02 1.61
C CYS A 181 17.17 2.53 1.40
N THR A 182 18.07 3.03 0.56
CA THR A 182 18.00 4.39 0.04
C THR A 182 17.11 4.47 -1.20
N HIS A 183 16.63 5.66 -1.51
CA HIS A 183 15.85 5.91 -2.73
C HIS A 183 16.61 5.61 -4.03
N SER A 184 17.94 5.54 -3.97
CA SER A 184 18.78 5.12 -5.09
C SER A 184 18.73 3.61 -5.35
N GLU A 185 18.48 2.84 -4.29
CA GLU A 185 18.37 1.36 -4.28
C GLU A 185 16.92 0.90 -4.43
N ALA A 186 15.94 1.74 -4.08
CA ALA A 186 14.51 1.40 -4.07
C ALA A 186 13.96 0.75 -5.36
N LYS A 187 14.57 1.05 -6.52
CA LYS A 187 14.22 0.44 -7.81
C LYS A 187 14.42 -1.08 -7.85
N ASP A 188 15.31 -1.62 -7.02
CA ASP A 188 15.60 -3.05 -6.92
C ASP A 188 14.42 -3.80 -6.27
N PHE A 189 13.50 -3.06 -5.63
CA PHE A 189 12.26 -3.56 -5.04
C PHE A 189 11.03 -3.31 -5.91
N PHE A 190 11.17 -2.82 -7.15
CA PHE A 190 10.03 -2.63 -8.06
C PHE A 190 9.63 -3.96 -8.70
N LEU A 191 9.12 -4.85 -7.85
CA LEU A 191 8.81 -6.23 -8.16
C LEU A 191 7.37 -6.35 -8.68
N ASP A 192 7.21 -7.12 -9.75
CA ASP A 192 5.90 -7.59 -10.19
C ASP A 192 5.28 -8.51 -9.14
N MET A 193 3.95 -8.45 -9.01
CA MET A 193 3.23 -9.32 -8.08
C MET A 193 3.31 -10.78 -8.57
N PRO A 194 3.78 -11.76 -7.76
CA PRO A 194 3.92 -13.15 -8.20
C PRO A 194 2.58 -13.78 -8.59
N ALA A 195 2.26 -13.86 -9.88
CA ALA A 195 0.94 -14.26 -10.35
C ALA A 195 0.48 -15.66 -9.89
N ASN A 196 1.43 -16.56 -9.62
CA ASN A 196 1.18 -17.91 -9.13
C ASN A 196 0.92 -18.00 -7.62
N GLU A 197 1.18 -16.94 -6.86
CA GLU A 197 0.92 -16.88 -5.40
C GLU A 197 -0.43 -16.24 -5.06
N PHE A 198 -1.03 -15.52 -6.01
CA PHE A 198 -2.23 -14.72 -5.76
C PHE A 198 -3.45 -15.25 -6.51
N ALA A 199 -4.61 -15.13 -5.89
CA ALA A 199 -5.90 -15.38 -6.49
C ALA A 199 -6.79 -14.15 -6.36
N SER A 200 -7.93 -14.17 -7.07
CA SER A 200 -8.95 -13.14 -6.92
C SER A 200 -10.36 -13.72 -6.95
N MET A 201 -11.26 -13.12 -6.19
CA MET A 201 -12.69 -13.40 -6.22
C MET A 201 -13.51 -12.12 -6.08
N PRO A 202 -14.80 -12.09 -6.45
CA PRO A 202 -15.65 -10.93 -6.21
C PRO A 202 -15.61 -10.46 -4.74
N LYS A 203 -15.51 -9.16 -4.49
CA LYS A 203 -15.41 -8.59 -3.13
C LYS A 203 -16.59 -9.01 -2.23
N ALA A 204 -17.76 -9.27 -2.80
CA ALA A 204 -18.91 -9.78 -2.06
C ALA A 204 -18.68 -11.17 -1.45
N GLU A 205 -17.86 -12.00 -2.08
CA GLU A 205 -17.52 -13.36 -1.65
C GLU A 205 -16.39 -13.39 -0.61
N MET A 206 -15.57 -12.34 -0.56
CA MET A 206 -14.46 -12.19 0.40
C MET A 206 -14.91 -12.17 1.87
N LYS A 207 -16.20 -11.96 2.16
CA LYS A 207 -16.74 -12.05 3.54
C LYS A 207 -16.62 -13.45 4.14
N ASN A 208 -16.62 -14.46 3.28
CA ASN A 208 -16.50 -15.87 3.67
C ASN A 208 -15.06 -16.38 3.61
N TYR A 209 -14.13 -15.54 3.13
CA TYR A 209 -12.71 -15.86 3.02
C TYR A 209 -12.00 -15.37 4.29
N ASN A 210 -11.58 -16.31 5.12
CA ASN A 210 -11.03 -16.06 6.45
C ASN A 210 -9.56 -16.42 6.54
#